data_AF-A0AA86N2W0-F1
#
_entry.id   AF-A0AA86N2W0-F1
#
_cell.length_a   1.000
_cell.length_b   1.000
_cell.length_c   1.000
_cell.angle_alpha   90.00
_cell.angle_beta   90.00
_cell.angle_gamma   90.00
#
_symmetry.space_group_name_H-M   'P 1'
#
loop_
_entity.id
_entity.type
_entity.pdbx_description
1 polymer ?
#
loop_
_entity_poly.entity_id
_entity_poly.type
_entity_poly.pdbx_seq_one_letter_code
_entity_poly.pdbx_strand_id
1 'polypeptide(L)' 'MTMKSDREERKRRGGAVLLEPDPVIESYKRDIDRTLLRENLKLTVEQRFLKLCELQRLASELRKARTASPHYS' A
#
# COMPACT_ATOMS: atom_id res chain seq x y z
N MET A 1 36.42 -3.42 16.47
CA MET A 1 36.52 -4.04 15.13
C MET A 1 35.10 -4.12 14.55
N THR A 2 34.50 -2.97 14.23
CA THR A 2 34.28 -2.39 12.88
C THR A 2 32.81 -2.56 12.46
N MET A 3 31.90 -1.90 13.18
CA MET A 3 30.48 -1.79 12.77
C MET A 3 30.26 -1.09 11.41
N LYS A 4 31.33 -0.53 10.83
CA LYS A 4 31.34 0.01 9.47
C LYS A 4 31.35 -1.10 8.40
N SER A 5 31.83 -2.32 8.68
CA SER A 5 31.86 -3.42 7.69
C SER A 5 30.48 -4.03 7.47
N ASP A 6 29.72 -4.28 8.54
CA ASP A 6 28.39 -4.92 8.45
C ASP A 6 27.37 -4.07 7.68
N ARG A 7 27.47 -2.74 7.77
CA ARG A 7 26.56 -1.82 7.07
C ARG A 7 26.82 -1.81 5.56
N GLU A 8 28.07 -1.90 5.15
CA GLU A 8 28.47 -2.06 3.74
C GLU A 8 28.16 -3.47 3.23
N GLU A 9 28.31 -4.50 4.07
CA GLU A 9 28.00 -5.89 3.72
C GLU A 9 26.51 -6.13 3.49
N ARG A 10 25.65 -5.50 4.30
CA ARG A 10 24.19 -5.46 4.05
C ARG A 10 23.84 -4.75 2.76
N LYS A 11 24.59 -3.71 2.38
CA LYS A 11 24.41 -2.98 1.12
C LYS A 11 24.82 -3.82 -0.09
N ARG A 12 25.83 -4.69 0.04
CA ARG A 12 26.27 -5.65 -1.00
C ARG A 12 25.32 -6.84 -1.18
N ARG A 13 24.61 -7.27 -0.13
CA ARG A 13 23.56 -8.30 -0.22
C ARG A 13 22.24 -7.79 -0.81
N GLY A 14 22.06 -6.46 -0.91
CA GLY A 14 20.95 -5.82 -1.60
C GLY A 14 21.07 -5.84 -3.13
N GLY A 15 21.78 -6.83 -3.68
CA GLY A 15 21.78 -7.07 -5.12
C GLY A 15 20.35 -7.40 -5.53
N ALA A 16 19.82 -6.64 -6.49
CA ALA A 16 18.54 -6.93 -7.10
C ALA A 16 18.51 -8.41 -7.45
N VAL A 17 17.70 -9.20 -6.72
CA VAL A 17 17.45 -10.57 -7.09
C VAL A 17 16.78 -10.47 -8.45
N LEU A 18 17.52 -10.84 -9.49
CA LEU A 18 17.00 -10.94 -10.83
C LEU A 18 16.11 -12.18 -10.83
N LEU A 19 14.90 -12.00 -10.30
CA LEU A 19 13.86 -13.01 -10.31
C LEU A 19 13.44 -13.17 -11.75
N GLU A 20 13.58 -14.38 -12.29
CA GLU A 20 12.92 -14.70 -13.54
C GLU A 20 11.41 -14.44 -13.37
N PRO A 21 10.74 -13.77 -14.33
CA PRO A 21 9.32 -13.49 -14.22
C PRO A 21 8.52 -14.79 -14.14
N ASP A 22 7.94 -15.06 -12.97
CA ASP A 22 7.04 -16.19 -12.76
C ASP A 22 5.68 -15.89 -13.44
N PRO A 23 5.16 -16.79 -14.28
CA PRO A 23 3.93 -16.57 -15.04
C PRO A 23 2.69 -16.37 -14.16
N VAL A 24 2.65 -16.99 -12.97
CA VAL A 24 1.59 -16.79 -11.97
C VAL A 24 1.72 -15.40 -11.35
N ILE A 25 2.93 -14.97 -11.01
CA ILE A 25 3.14 -13.63 -10.45
C ILE A 25 2.76 -12.55 -11.47
N GLU A 26 3.14 -12.73 -12.74
CA GLU A 26 2.83 -11.76 -13.80
C GLU A 26 1.34 -11.69 -14.13
N SER A 27 0.60 -12.79 -14.01
CA SER A 27 -0.85 -12.77 -14.18
C SER A 27 -1.53 -11.90 -13.12
N TYR A 28 -1.17 -12.05 -11.84
CA TYR A 28 -1.70 -11.22 -10.76
C TYR A 28 -1.26 -9.76 -10.86
N LYS A 29 -0.01 -9.49 -11.28
CA LYS A 29 0.51 -8.12 -11.42
C LYS A 29 -0.24 -7.28 -12.45
N ARG A 30 -0.86 -7.92 -13.46
CA ARG A 30 -1.55 -7.23 -14.55
C ARG A 30 -2.66 -6.31 -14.05
N ASP A 31 -3.40 -6.75 -13.04
CA ASP A 31 -4.59 -6.06 -12.55
C ASP A 31 -4.29 -5.13 -11.36
N ILE A 32 -3.01 -5.00 -10.98
CA ILE A 32 -2.59 -4.11 -9.89
C ILE A 32 -2.42 -2.69 -10.42
N ASP A 33 -3.22 -1.75 -9.94
CA ASP A 33 -3.01 -0.33 -10.19
C ASP A 33 -1.78 0.19 -9.41
N ARG A 34 -0.68 0.35 -10.15
CA ARG A 34 0.59 0.87 -9.61
C ARG A 34 0.53 2.38 -9.34
N THR A 35 -0.44 3.10 -9.89
CA THR A 35 -0.60 4.55 -9.70
C THR A 35 -0.93 4.82 -8.24
N LEU A 36 -1.97 4.18 -7.70
CA LEU A 36 -2.36 4.32 -6.31
C LEU A 36 -1.27 3.85 -5.34
N LEU A 37 -0.55 2.77 -5.68
CA LEU A 37 0.56 2.29 -4.85
C LEU A 37 1.69 3.32 -4.80
N ARG A 38 2.11 3.87 -5.94
CA ARG A 38 3.16 4.88 -6.01
C ARG A 38 2.77 6.16 -5.28
N GLU A 39 1.55 6.65 -5.47
CA GLU A 39 1.07 7.85 -4.77
C GLU A 39 1.03 7.65 -3.26
N ASN A 40 0.57 6.50 -2.76
CA ASN A 40 0.59 6.24 -1.31
C ASN A 40 2.01 6.06 -0.75
N LEU A 41 2.97 5.57 -1.55
CA LEU A 41 4.39 5.46 -1.13
C LEU A 41 5.09 6.82 -1.05
N LYS A 42 4.61 7.85 -1.76
CA LYS A 42 5.11 9.23 -1.63
C LYS A 42 4.68 9.90 -0.32
N LEU A 43 3.63 9.40 0.32
CA LEU A 43 3.08 10.01 1.54
C LEU A 43 3.94 9.69 2.77
N THR A 44 4.04 10.66 3.68
CA THR A 44 4.59 10.42 5.03
C THR A 44 3.66 9.54 5.84
N VAL A 45 4.15 9.05 6.98
CA VAL A 45 3.36 8.25 7.93
C VAL A 45 2.12 9.03 8.38
N GLU A 46 2.28 10.30 8.76
CA GLU A 46 1.21 11.18 9.22
C GLU A 46 0.15 11.38 8.12
N GLN A 47 0.59 11.64 6.89
CA GLN A 47 -0.31 11.79 5.74
C GLN A 47 -1.13 10.52 5.47
N ARG A 48 -0.52 9.33 5.62
CA ARG A 48 -1.27 8.06 5.50
C ARG A 48 -2.31 7.90 6.61
N PHE A 49 -1.99 8.28 7.84
CA PHE A 49 -2.96 8.25 8.94
C PHE A 49 -4.13 9.20 8.73
N LEU A 50 -3.88 10.43 8.28
CA LEU A 50 -4.94 11.39 7.95
C LEU A 50 -5.87 10.84 6.87
N LYS A 51 -5.31 10.32 5.79
CA LYS A 51 -6.07 9.73 4.68
C LYS A 51 -6.90 8.51 5.11
N LEU A 52 -6.38 7.69 6.03
CA LEU A 52 -7.14 6.59 6.62
C LEU A 52 -8.33 7.11 7.45
N CYS A 53 -8.13 8.13 8.28
CA CYS A 53 -9.21 8.74 9.06
C CYS A 53 -10.33 9.30 8.17
N GLU A 54 -9.98 9.97 7.07
CA GLU A 54 -10.94 10.46 6.07
C GLU A 54 -11.75 9.33 5.44
N LEU A 55 -11.08 8.23 5.06
CA LEU A 55 -11.75 7.05 4.51
C LEU A 55 -12.73 6.43 5.53
N GLN A 56 -12.34 6.34 6.80
CA GLN A 56 -13.22 5.83 7.86
C GLN A 56 -14.44 6.73 8.08
N ARG A 57 -14.26 8.06 8.00
CA ARG A 57 -15.37 9.02 8.07
C ARG A 57 -16.35 8.82 6.91
N LEU A 58 -15.85 8.72 5.68
CA LEU A 58 -16.68 8.45 4.50
C LEU A 58 -17.46 7.13 4.66
N ALA A 59 -16.78 6.05 5.07
CA ALA A 59 -17.42 4.76 5.30
C ALA A 59 -18.52 4.82 6.37
N SER A 60 -18.31 5.60 7.43
CA SER A 60 -19.35 5.88 8.44
C SER A 60 -20.56 6.57 7.83
N GLU A 61 -20.37 7.62 7.03
CA GLU A 61 -21.48 8.35 6.41
C GLU A 61 -22.27 7.50 5.42
N LEU A 62 -21.60 6.68 4.61
CA LEU A 62 -22.28 5.73 3.72
C LEU A 62 -23.12 4.70 4.49
N ARG A 63 -22.62 4.21 5.64
CA ARG A 63 -23.39 3.29 6.49
C ARG A 63 -24.63 3.96 7.08
N LYS A 64 -24.49 5.21 7.55
CA LYS A 64 -25.63 5.99 8.07
C LYS A 64 -26.67 6.24 6.99
N ALA A 65 -26.24 6.65 5.79
CA ALA A 65 -27.14 6.87 4.66
C ALA A 65 -27.92 5.60 4.29
N ARG A 66 -27.27 4.42 4.36
CA ARG A 66 -27.94 3.13 4.16
C ARG A 66 -29.02 2.85 5.20
N THR A 67 -28.78 3.17 6.48
CA THR A 67 -29.76 2.92 7.56
C THR A 67 -30.84 4.01 7.65
N ALA A 68 -30.53 5.22 7.17
CA ALA A 68 -31.43 6.38 7.21
C ALA A 68 -32.39 6.43 6.00
N SER A 69 -32.26 5.53 5.02
CA SER A 69 -33.22 5.36 3.94
C SER A 69 -34.29 4.36 4.40
N PRO A 70 -35.49 4.80 4.82
CA PRO A 70 -36.58 3.89 5.09
C PRO A 70 -36.94 3.25 3.76
N HIS A 71 -36.90 1.92 3.68
CA HIS A 71 -37.45 1.20 2.56
C HIS A 71 -38.89 1.68 2.30
N TYR A 72 -39.11 2.33 1.15
CA TYR A 72 -40.42 2.34 0.50
C TYR A 72 -40.68 0.88 0.10
N SER A 73 -41.49 0.20 0.90
CA SER A 73 -42.28 -0.97 0.50
C SER A 73 -43.68 -0.51 0.15
#